data_AF-G4HH50-F1
#
_entry.id   AF-G4HH50-F1
#
_cell.length_a   1.000
_cell.length_b   1.000
_cell.length_c   1.000
_cell.angle_alpha   90.00
_cell.angle_beta   90.00
_cell.angle_gamma   90.00
#
_symmetry.space_group_name_H-M   'P 1'
#
loop_
_entity.id
_entity.type
_entity.pdbx_description
1 polymer ?
#
loop_
_entity_poly.entity_id
_entity_poly.type
_entity_poly.pdbx_seq_one_letter_code
_entity_poly.pdbx_strand_id
1 'polypeptide(L)'
;MKPVKRSKLRLWAGKQYFTCRRYWEWLKQGRRGMARIRSSEPLHYPVFEHRTPLMRRLKDVDMWYQHNKVINLRLAVRLWTAFSSVPAKPCPIGE
;
A
#
# COMPACT_ATOMS: atom_id res chain seq x y z
N MET A 1 18.32 -7.34 25.71
CA MET A 1 19.12 -6.12 25.45
C MET A 1 18.52 -4.97 26.26
N LYS A 2 19.23 -4.39 27.22
CA LYS A 2 18.69 -3.31 28.06
C LYS A 2 18.80 -1.96 27.33
N PRO A 3 17.75 -1.13 27.26
CA PRO A 3 17.79 0.14 26.54
C PRO A 3 18.75 1.12 27.22
N VAL A 4 19.70 1.66 26.45
CA VAL A 4 20.64 2.69 26.92
C VAL A 4 19.88 4.00 27.07
N LYS A 5 19.87 4.57 28.28
CA LYS A 5 19.29 5.90 28.53
C LYS A 5 20.09 6.95 27.75
N ARG A 6 19.45 7.61 26.77
CA ARG A 6 20.02 8.71 25.98
C ARG A 6 19.33 10.02 26.37
N SER A 7 20.06 11.14 26.30
CA SER A 7 19.49 12.45 26.58
C SER A 7 18.35 12.77 25.60
N LYS A 8 17.33 13.51 26.08
CA LYS A 8 16.16 13.90 25.26
C LYS A 8 16.58 14.66 24.00
N LEU A 9 17.60 15.52 24.12
CA LEU A 9 18.17 16.28 23.00
C LEU A 9 18.76 15.35 21.92
N ARG A 10 19.52 14.31 22.30
CA ARG A 10 20.12 13.37 21.35
C ARG A 10 19.06 12.54 20.62
N LEU A 11 18.00 12.14 21.32
CA LEU A 11 16.87 11.43 20.71
C LEU A 11 16.12 12.33 19.72
N TRP A 12 15.87 13.59 20.10
CA TRP A 12 15.22 14.56 19.22
C TRP A 12 16.06 14.84 17.98
N ALA A 13 17.35 15.16 18.15
CA ALA A 13 18.26 15.45 17.04
C ALA A 13 18.41 14.25 16.09
N GLY A 14 18.54 13.03 16.63
CA GLY A 14 18.59 11.82 15.83
C GLY A 14 17.30 11.62 15.03
N LYS A 15 16.14 11.77 15.67
CA LYS A 15 14.84 11.66 15.01
C LYS A 15 14.71 12.67 13.87
N GLN A 16 15.03 13.94 14.12
CA GLN A 16 14.95 14.98 13.09
C GLN A 16 15.92 14.72 11.94
N TYR A 17 17.19 14.39 12.24
CA TYR A 17 18.18 14.10 11.23
C TYR A 17 17.76 12.96 10.30
N PHE A 18 17.36 11.81 10.86
CA PHE A 18 16.94 10.66 10.04
C PHE A 18 15.64 10.92 9.28
N THR A 19 14.72 11.69 9.88
CA THR A 19 13.48 12.10 9.23
C THR A 19 13.78 12.99 8.02
N CYS A 20 14.55 14.06 8.22
CA CYS A 20 14.96 14.97 7.16
C CYS A 20 15.76 14.26 6.06
N ARG A 21 16.68 13.36 6.43
CA ARG A 21 17.45 12.56 5.45
C ARG A 21 16.55 11.73 4.55
N ARG A 22 15.54 11.06 5.11
CA ARG A 22 14.56 10.28 4.34
C ARG A 22 13.73 11.16 3.41
N TYR A 23 13.25 12.31 3.88
CA TYR A 23 12.53 13.25 3.02
C TYR A 23 13.41 13.79 1.89
N TRP A 24 14.67 14.09 2.19
CA TRP A 24 15.63 14.50 1.18
C TRP A 24 15.87 13.40 0.14
N GLU A 25 15.99 12.14 0.56
CA GLU A 25 16.10 10.99 -0.35
C GLU A 25 14.87 10.87 -1.26
N TRP A 26 13.65 11.01 -0.72
CA TRP A 26 12.42 11.00 -1.51
C TRP A 26 12.35 12.14 -2.52
N LEU A 27 12.71 13.36 -2.11
CA LEU A 27 12.75 14.51 -3.02
C LEU A 27 13.78 14.31 -4.14
N LYS A 28 14.96 13.76 -3.83
CA LYS A 28 15.98 13.40 -4.84
C LYS A 28 15.53 12.25 -5.76
N GLN A 29 14.78 11.29 -5.23
CA GLN A 29 14.29 10.12 -5.98
C GLN A 29 13.04 10.39 -6.82
N GLY A 30 12.42 11.57 -6.71
CA GLY A 30 11.13 11.93 -7.30
C GLY A 30 10.96 11.73 -8.82
N ARG A 31 11.97 11.25 -9.54
CA ARG A 31 11.88 10.81 -10.94
C ARG A 31 12.77 9.60 -11.30
N ARG A 32 13.64 9.11 -10.42
CA ARG A 32 14.62 8.03 -10.72
C ARG A 32 14.15 6.74 -10.05
N GLY A 33 13.57 5.84 -10.83
CA GLY A 33 13.18 4.49 -10.38
C GLY A 33 11.67 4.25 -10.22
N MET A 34 10.82 5.24 -10.51
CA MET A 34 9.37 5.03 -10.61
C MET A 34 8.98 4.59 -12.02
N ALA A 35 8.10 3.59 -12.12
CA ALA A 35 7.53 3.15 -13.38
C ALA A 35 6.71 4.28 -14.02
N ARG A 36 7.15 4.77 -15.18
CA ARG A 36 6.47 5.85 -15.93
C ARG A 36 5.35 5.33 -16.81
N ILE A 37 5.40 4.05 -17.15
CA ILE A 37 4.53 3.40 -18.11
C ILE A 37 3.72 2.36 -17.36
N ARG A 38 2.39 2.47 -17.48
CA ARG A 38 1.47 1.45 -17.01
C ARG A 38 1.16 0.54 -18.21
N SER A 39 1.68 -0.68 -18.20
CA SER A 39 1.27 -1.71 -19.15
C SER A 39 -0.01 -2.39 -18.65
N SER A 40 -0.94 -2.68 -19.57
CA SER A 40 -2.10 -3.54 -19.30
C SER A 40 -1.80 -5.02 -19.54
N GLU A 41 -0.65 -5.33 -20.12
CA GLU A 41 -0.26 -6.71 -20.41
C GLU A 41 0.16 -7.43 -19.13
N PRO A 42 -0.27 -8.69 -18.95
CA PRO A 42 0.15 -9.49 -17.81
C PRO A 42 1.66 -9.75 -17.86
N LEU A 43 2.36 -9.55 -16.74
CA LEU A 43 3.79 -9.85 -16.64
C LEU A 43 4.02 -11.36 -16.82
N HIS A 44 4.97 -11.73 -17.69
CA HIS A 44 5.34 -13.13 -17.95
C HIS A 44 5.83 -13.88 -16.71
N TYR A 45 6.40 -13.17 -15.73
CA TYR A 45 6.96 -13.74 -14.51
C TYR A 45 6.35 -13.08 -13.26
N PRO A 46 5.34 -13.69 -12.62
CA PRO A 46 4.79 -13.19 -11.38
C PRO A 46 5.79 -13.40 -10.23
N VAL A 47 6.28 -12.31 -9.63
CA VAL A 47 7.22 -12.35 -8.48
C VAL A 47 6.50 -12.69 -7.17
N PHE A 48 5.23 -12.29 -7.04
CA PHE A 48 4.40 -12.56 -5.89
C PHE A 48 2.98 -12.91 -6.33
N GLU A 49 2.45 -13.99 -5.77
CA GLU A 49 1.05 -14.37 -5.91
C GLU A 49 0.41 -14.40 -4.53
N HIS A 50 -0.75 -13.77 -4.39
CA HIS A 50 -1.49 -13.77 -3.12
C HIS A 50 -2.13 -15.13 -2.90
N ARG A 51 -1.46 -16.01 -2.13
CA ARG A 51 -1.95 -17.35 -1.79
C ARG A 51 -2.49 -17.46 -0.35
N THR A 52 -2.78 -16.33 0.29
CA THR A 52 -3.23 -16.36 1.68
C THR A 52 -4.65 -16.93 1.76
N PRO A 53 -4.89 -18.00 2.53
CA PRO A 53 -6.22 -18.57 2.68
C PRO A 53 -7.17 -17.55 3.31
N LEU A 54 -8.29 -17.28 2.64
CA LEU A 54 -9.31 -16.33 3.12
C LEU A 54 -10.05 -16.83 4.37
N MET A 55 -10.13 -18.15 4.54
CA MET A 55 -10.81 -18.81 5.65
C MET A 55 -9.82 -19.66 6.44
N ARG A 56 -9.70 -19.41 7.74
CA ARG A 56 -8.93 -20.25 8.67
C ARG A 56 -9.56 -20.20 10.05
N ARG A 57 -9.57 -21.30 10.80
CA ARG A 57 -10.08 -21.30 12.19
C ARG A 57 -9.10 -20.52 13.07
N LEU A 58 -9.52 -19.40 13.64
CA LEU A 58 -8.77 -18.65 14.65
C LEU A 58 -9.26 -19.07 16.04
N LYS A 59 -8.35 -19.04 17.01
CA LYS A 59 -8.71 -19.18 18.42
C LYS A 59 -9.46 -17.91 18.86
N ASP A 60 -10.56 -18.08 19.59
CA ASP A 60 -11.35 -17.01 20.23
C ASP A 60 -12.00 -15.99 19.27
N VAL A 61 -12.22 -16.35 17.99
CA VAL A 61 -12.92 -15.48 17.01
C VAL A 61 -13.92 -16.28 16.20
N ASP A 62 -15.16 -15.77 16.12
CA ASP A 62 -16.22 -16.36 15.32
C ASP A 62 -15.90 -16.32 13.82
N MET A 63 -16.22 -17.42 13.13
CA MET A 63 -16.08 -17.55 11.68
C MET A 63 -16.91 -16.53 10.90
N TRP A 64 -17.93 -15.94 11.52
CA TRP A 64 -18.79 -14.91 10.93
C TRP A 64 -18.01 -13.70 10.41
N TYR A 65 -16.99 -13.24 11.14
CA TYR A 65 -16.17 -12.10 10.71
C TYR A 65 -15.40 -12.39 9.41
N GLN A 66 -14.96 -13.63 9.22
CA GLN A 66 -14.26 -14.03 7.99
C GLN A 66 -15.23 -14.10 6.82
N HIS A 67 -16.48 -14.53 7.05
CA HIS A 67 -17.54 -14.50 6.03
C HIS A 67 -17.84 -13.07 5.57
N ASN A 68 -17.98 -12.12 6.51
CA ASN A 68 -18.18 -10.70 6.18
C ASN A 68 -17.01 -10.12 5.38
N LYS A 69 -15.78 -10.52 5.70
CA LYS A 69 -14.60 -10.12 4.93
C LYS A 69 -14.69 -10.61 3.48
N VAL A 70 -15.13 -11.85 3.25
CA VAL A 70 -15.34 -12.40 1.90
C VAL A 70 -16.44 -11.65 1.15
N ILE A 71 -17.56 -11.34 1.81
CA ILE A 71 -18.65 -10.56 1.21
C ILE A 71 -18.15 -9.17 0.80
N ASN A 72 -17.43 -8.47 1.69
CA ASN A 72 -16.89 -7.14 1.40
C ASN A 72 -15.91 -7.16 0.22
N LEU A 73 -15.02 -8.17 0.15
CA LEU A 73 -14.14 -8.32 -1.01
C LEU A 73 -14.93 -8.55 -2.31
N ARG A 74 -15.97 -9.38 -2.29
CA ARG A 74 -16.85 -9.61 -3.45
C ARG A 74 -17.55 -8.33 -3.90
N LEU A 75 -18.05 -7.54 -2.95
CA LEU A 75 -18.67 -6.25 -3.23
C LEU A 75 -17.67 -5.25 -3.83
N ALA A 76 -16.45 -5.19 -3.28
CA ALA A 76 -15.40 -4.31 -3.77
C ALA A 76 -14.99 -4.66 -5.22
N VAL A 77 -14.82 -5.94 -5.55
CA VAL A 77 -14.52 -6.38 -6.91
C VAL A 77 -15.65 -6.02 -7.88
N ARG A 78 -16.90 -6.31 -7.51
CA ARG A 78 -18.07 -5.97 -8.34
C ARG A 78 -18.16 -4.46 -8.60
N LEU A 79 -17.97 -3.65 -7.55
CA LEU A 79 -17.98 -2.19 -7.67
C LEU A 79 -16.82 -1.69 -8.55
N TRP A 80 -15.63 -2.27 -8.39
CA TRP A 80 -14.47 -1.90 -9.20
C TRP A 80 -14.70 -2.18 -10.69
N THR A 81 -15.27 -3.34 -11.04
CA THR A 81 -15.63 -3.65 -12.42
C THR A 81 -16.65 -2.64 -12.97
N ALA A 82 -17.68 -2.29 -12.19
CA ALA A 82 -18.66 -1.29 -12.58
C ALA A 82 -18.07 0.13 -12.71
N PHE A 83 -17.06 0.48 -11.91
CA PHE A 83 -16.34 1.74 -12.00
C PHE A 83 -15.41 1.78 -13.23
N SER A 84 -14.73 0.67 -13.54
CA SER A 84 -13.83 0.56 -14.70
C SER A 84 -14.56 0.57 -16.05
N SER A 85 -15.86 0.28 -16.09
CA SER A 85 -16.68 0.40 -17.31
C SER A 85 -17.16 1.82 -17.61
N VAL A 86 -16.95 2.77 -16.70
CA VAL A 86 -17.23 4.19 -16.97
C VAL A 86 -16.03 4.77 -17.73
N PRO A 87 -16.19 5.29 -18.96
CA PRO A 87 -15.09 5.91 -19.66
C PRO A 87 -14.58 7.10 -18.83
N ALA A 88 -13.27 7.10 -18.57
CA ALA A 88 -12.62 8.18 -17.85
C ALA A 88 -12.92 9.50 -18.59
N LYS A 89 -13.64 10.42 -17.95
CA LYS A 89 -13.80 11.76 -18.49
C LYS A 89 -12.41 12.38 -18.62
N PRO A 90 -12.01 12.88 -19.80
CA PRO A 90 -10.73 13.58 -19.92
C PRO A 90 -10.74 14.75 -18.94
N CYS A 91 -9.69 14.82 -18.12
CA CYS A 91 -9.47 15.93 -17.20
C CYS A 91 -9.35 17.21 -18.05
N PRO A 92 -10.12 18.28 -17.78
CA PRO A 92 -9.94 19.54 -18.48
C PRO A 92 -8.58 20.11 -18.07
N ILE A 93 -7.58 19.90 -18.91
CA ILE A 93 -6.34 20.66 -18.84
C ILE A 93 -6.73 22.05 -19.34
N GLY A 94 -6.79 23.01 -18.42
CA GLY A 94 -7.10 24.39 -18.74
C GLY A 94 -6.17 24.94 -19.82
N GLU A 95 -6.77 25.57 -20.81
CA GLU A 95 -6.16 26.64 -21.61
C GLU A 95 -6.16 27.94 -20.79
#